data_AF-A0A1J5PU74-F1
#
_entry.id   AF-A0A1J5PU74-F1
#
_cell.length_a   1.000
_cell.length_b   1.000
_cell.length_c   1.000
_cell.angle_alpha   90.00
_cell.angle_beta   90.00
_cell.angle_gamma   90.00
#
_symmetry.space_group_name_H-M   'P 1'
#
loop_
_entity.id
_entity.type
_entity.pdbx_description
1 polymer ?
#
loop_
_entity_poly.entity_id
_entity_poly.type
_entity_poly.pdbx_seq_one_letter_code
_entity_poly.pdbx_strand_id
1 'polypeptide(L)'
;MADRGQITGGVVDGPLAFDNAVSFRAAEIKHIDSPVAGRADILVVPDIESGNMLAKQLEYLANAEAAGIVLGARVPIVLTSRADGAKARLASCAVAAMVAEAAAKALIAVVE
;
A
#
# COMPACT_ATOMS: atom_id res chain seq x y z
N MET A 1 -8.87 -0.73 14.60
CA MET A 1 -9.64 -0.65 13.32
C MET A 1 -9.99 -2.05 12.85
N ALA A 2 -9.02 -2.98 12.84
CA ALA A 2 -9.23 -4.40 12.60
C ALA A 2 -10.26 -5.03 13.56
N ASP A 3 -10.01 -5.00 14.87
CA ASP A 3 -10.90 -5.62 15.88
C ASP A 3 -12.31 -5.00 15.93
N ARG A 4 -12.46 -3.78 15.42
CA ARG A 4 -13.76 -3.10 15.32
C ARG A 4 -14.51 -3.40 14.02
N GLY A 5 -13.95 -4.23 13.13
CA GLY A 5 -14.58 -4.62 11.86
C GLY A 5 -14.77 -3.48 10.85
N GLN A 6 -14.04 -2.37 10.99
CA GLN A 6 -14.25 -1.18 10.16
C GLN A 6 -13.65 -1.31 8.75
N ILE A 7 -12.63 -2.16 8.60
CA ILE A 7 -12.06 -2.48 7.30
C ILE A 7 -12.73 -3.76 6.85
N THR A 8 -13.45 -3.68 5.72
CA THR A 8 -14.13 -4.80 5.09
C THR A 8 -13.48 -5.04 3.72
N GLY A 9 -13.41 -6.30 3.29
CA GLY A 9 -12.76 -6.67 2.02
C GLY A 9 -11.24 -6.92 2.10
N GLY A 10 -10.65 -6.88 3.30
CA GLY A 10 -9.25 -7.23 3.53
C GLY A 10 -9.03 -7.81 4.93
N VAL A 11 -7.97 -8.59 5.09
CA VAL A 11 -7.52 -9.10 6.39
C VAL A 11 -6.50 -8.11 6.94
N VAL A 12 -6.71 -7.65 8.18
CA VAL A 12 -5.86 -6.65 8.83
C VAL A 12 -5.41 -7.21 10.16
N ASP A 13 -4.11 -7.20 10.40
CA ASP A 13 -3.54 -7.64 11.66
C ASP A 13 -2.24 -6.88 11.95
N GLY A 14 -1.86 -6.86 13.22
CA GLY A 14 -0.72 -6.14 13.77
C GLY A 14 -0.81 -6.01 15.29
N PRO A 15 0.24 -5.53 15.96
CA PRO A 15 1.46 -4.96 15.38
C PRO A 15 2.43 -6.03 14.87
N LEU A 16 3.03 -5.80 13.69
CA LEU A 16 4.09 -6.62 13.13
C LEU A 16 5.32 -5.76 12.86
N ALA A 17 6.50 -6.26 13.24
CA ALA A 17 7.75 -5.72 12.72
C ALA A 17 7.86 -6.02 11.22
N PHE A 18 8.64 -5.21 10.50
CA PHE A 18 8.75 -5.30 9.04
C PHE A 18 9.10 -6.71 8.53
N ASP A 19 10.10 -7.34 9.14
CA ASP A 19 10.55 -8.69 8.77
C ASP A 19 9.44 -9.74 8.95
N ASN A 20 8.67 -9.63 10.04
CA ASN A 20 7.53 -10.50 10.31
C ASN A 20 6.39 -10.32 9.32
N ALA A 21 6.24 -9.13 8.74
CA ALA A 21 5.20 -8.86 7.76
C ALA A 21 5.53 -9.44 6.37
N VAL A 22 6.83 -9.52 6.02
CA VAL A 22 7.27 -9.85 4.65
C VAL A 22 8.02 -11.18 4.50
N SER A 23 8.38 -11.85 5.61
CA SER A 23 9.11 -13.13 5.59
C SER A 23 8.41 -14.20 6.43
N PHE A 24 7.92 -15.25 5.76
CA PHE A 24 7.37 -16.43 6.43
C PHE A 24 8.36 -17.03 7.44
N ARG A 25 9.63 -17.15 7.06
CA ARG A 25 10.68 -17.68 7.94
C ARG A 25 10.83 -16.85 9.22
N ALA A 26 10.77 -15.52 9.12
CA ALA A 26 10.89 -14.66 10.31
C ALA A 26 9.68 -14.81 11.23
N ALA A 27 8.47 -14.89 10.64
CA ALA A 27 7.23 -15.14 11.38
C ALA A 27 7.24 -16.51 12.10
N GLU A 28 7.69 -17.56 11.41
CA GLU A 28 7.80 -18.92 11.97
C GLU A 28 8.79 -18.99 13.14
N ILE A 29 9.99 -18.43 12.98
CA ILE A 29 11.03 -18.39 14.03
C ILE A 29 10.53 -17.69 15.30
N LYS A 30 9.68 -16.67 15.14
CA LYS A 30 9.12 -15.89 16.23
C LYS A 30 7.75 -16.38 16.70
N HIS A 31 7.28 -17.51 16.16
CA HIS A 31 5.98 -18.13 16.49
C HIS A 31 4.80 -17.16 16.38
N ILE A 32 4.77 -16.37 15.31
CA ILE A 32 3.71 -15.39 15.05
C ILE A 32 2.56 -16.11 14.34
N ASP A 33 1.45 -16.28 15.06
CA ASP A 33 0.20 -16.79 14.51
C ASP A 33 -0.66 -15.62 14.03
N SER A 34 -0.59 -15.35 12.73
CA SER A 34 -1.29 -14.24 12.09
C SER A 34 -1.56 -14.57 10.62
N PRO A 35 -2.78 -14.30 10.10
CA PRO A 35 -3.13 -14.58 8.72
C PRO A 35 -2.37 -13.73 7.69
N VAL A 36 -1.73 -12.63 8.12
CA VAL A 36 -0.95 -11.74 7.23
C VAL A 36 0.57 -11.85 7.44
N ALA A 37 1.03 -12.52 8.50
CA ALA A 37 2.46 -12.62 8.79
C ALA A 37 3.21 -13.38 7.68
N GLY A 38 4.32 -12.79 7.25
CA GLY A 38 5.17 -13.27 6.18
C GLY A 38 4.64 -13.06 4.76
N ARG A 39 3.43 -12.50 4.64
CA ARG A 39 2.67 -12.44 3.37
C ARG A 39 1.82 -11.18 3.24
N ALA A 40 2.19 -10.10 3.91
CA ALA A 40 1.43 -8.86 3.85
C ALA A 40 1.52 -8.24 2.44
N ASP A 41 0.37 -7.98 1.81
CA ASP A 41 0.30 -7.24 0.55
C ASP A 41 0.41 -5.72 0.76
N ILE A 42 -0.02 -5.24 1.93
CA ILE A 42 -0.07 -3.82 2.29
C ILE A 42 0.62 -3.62 3.65
N LEU A 43 1.56 -2.67 3.69
CA LEU A 43 2.21 -2.22 4.92
C LEU A 43 1.65 -0.85 5.31
N VAL A 44 1.03 -0.77 6.49
CA VAL A 44 0.57 0.51 7.08
C VAL A 44 1.63 0.97 8.07
N VAL A 45 2.27 2.09 7.76
CA VAL A 45 3.32 2.70 8.60
C VAL A 45 2.73 3.62 9.67
N PRO A 46 3.45 3.85 10.79
CA PRO A 46 2.93 4.70 11.89
C PRO A 46 2.90 6.19 11.53
N ASP A 47 3.80 6.64 10.64
CA ASP A 47 3.96 8.04 10.26
C ASP A 47 4.60 8.19 8.87
N ILE A 48 4.60 9.43 8.38
CA ILE A 48 5.11 9.79 7.05
C ILE A 48 6.62 9.56 6.91
N GLU A 49 7.39 9.75 7.99
CA GLU A 49 8.83 9.58 7.97
C GLU A 49 9.19 8.11 7.78
N SER A 50 8.53 7.23 8.54
CA SER A 50 8.66 5.77 8.41
C SER A 50 8.24 5.30 7.02
N GLY A 51 7.15 5.84 6.46
CA GLY A 51 6.69 5.54 5.11
C GLY A 51 7.68 5.95 4.02
N ASN A 52 8.20 7.18 4.12
CA ASN A 52 9.18 7.69 3.17
C ASN A 52 10.49 6.90 3.25
N MET A 53 10.97 6.58 4.46
CA MET A 53 12.14 5.72 4.65
C MET A 53 11.95 4.35 4.00
N LEU A 54 10.82 3.68 4.27
CA LEU A 54 10.52 2.37 3.71
C LEU A 54 10.47 2.41 2.17
N ALA A 55 9.72 3.35 1.59
CA ALA A 55 9.58 3.47 0.15
C ALA A 55 10.93 3.71 -0.53
N LYS A 56 11.77 4.60 0.03
CA LYS A 56 13.10 4.90 -0.53
C LYS A 56 14.07 3.75 -0.35
N GLN A 57 14.01 3.00 0.76
CA GLN A 57 14.81 1.78 0.91
C GLN A 57 14.45 0.75 -0.16
N LEU A 58 13.16 0.54 -0.45
CA LEU A 58 12.74 -0.38 -1.51
C LEU A 58 13.20 0.09 -2.89
N GLU A 59 13.08 1.38 -3.19
CA GLU A 59 13.51 1.96 -4.47
C GLU A 59 15.03 1.81 -4.68
N TYR A 60 15.84 2.24 -3.71
CA TYR A 60 17.29 2.32 -3.85
C TYR A 60 18.03 1.02 -3.52
N LEU A 61 17.52 0.20 -2.60
CA LEU A 61 18.22 -1.02 -2.13
C LEU A 61 17.61 -2.30 -2.70
N ALA A 62 16.31 -2.30 -3.02
CA ALA A 62 15.62 -3.47 -3.56
C ALA A 62 15.28 -3.33 -5.05
N ASN A 63 15.71 -2.25 -5.73
CA ASN A 63 15.38 -1.95 -7.13
C ASN A 63 13.87 -1.99 -7.41
N ALA A 64 13.05 -1.61 -6.43
CA ALA A 64 11.61 -1.53 -6.61
C ALA A 64 11.24 -0.35 -7.50
N GLU A 65 10.25 -0.53 -8.38
CA GLU A 65 9.67 0.58 -9.13
C GLU A 65 8.57 1.25 -8.30
N ALA A 66 8.66 2.57 -8.15
CA ALA A 66 7.67 3.32 -7.39
C ALA A 66 6.44 3.71 -8.23
N ALA A 67 5.27 3.71 -7.60
CA ALA A 67 4.06 4.36 -8.11
C ALA A 67 3.29 4.94 -6.91
N GLY A 68 2.71 6.14 -7.08
CA GLY A 68 2.06 6.85 -5.98
C GLY A 68 0.88 7.71 -6.40
N ILE A 69 -0.18 7.66 -5.59
CA ILE A 69 -1.38 8.50 -5.73
C ILE A 69 -1.86 8.97 -4.35
N VAL A 70 -2.60 10.08 -4.33
CA VAL A 70 -3.33 10.54 -3.15
C VAL A 70 -4.75 9.96 -3.19
N LEU A 71 -5.16 9.34 -2.08
CA LEU A 71 -6.52 8.84 -1.87
C LEU A 71 -7.35 9.82 -1.03
N GLY A 72 -8.69 9.74 -1.17
CA GLY A 72 -9.65 10.55 -0.40
C GLY A 72 -10.07 11.88 -1.06
N ALA A 73 -9.37 12.32 -2.11
CA ALA A 73 -9.81 13.43 -2.95
C ALA A 73 -10.91 13.01 -3.93
N ARG A 74 -11.66 13.97 -4.48
CA ARG A 74 -12.72 13.71 -5.49
C ARG A 74 -12.17 13.15 -6.80
N VAL A 75 -10.92 13.47 -7.12
CA VAL A 75 -10.22 13.03 -8.33
C VAL A 75 -8.84 12.49 -7.93
N PRO A 76 -8.28 11.51 -8.66
CA PRO A 76 -6.93 11.03 -8.38
C PRO A 76 -5.90 12.14 -8.56
N ILE A 77 -4.97 12.24 -7.62
CA ILE A 77 -3.86 13.20 -7.67
C ILE A 77 -2.56 12.40 -7.61
N VAL A 78 -1.70 12.58 -8.62
CA VAL A 78 -0.35 12.01 -8.63
C VAL A 78 0.62 13.04 -8.06
N LEU A 79 1.40 12.64 -7.06
CA LEU A 79 2.50 13.45 -6.51
C LEU A 79 3.82 12.82 -6.94
N THR A 80 4.56 13.52 -7.79
CA THR A 80 5.86 13.05 -8.27
C THR A 80 6.98 13.62 -7.40
N SER A 81 8.01 12.82 -7.15
CA SER A 81 9.28 13.31 -6.62
C SER A 81 10.17 13.82 -7.76
N ARG A 82 11.03 14.80 -7.45
CA ARG A 82 12.00 15.33 -8.42
C ARG A 82 12.98 14.26 -8.92
N ALA A 83 13.22 13.22 -8.11
CA ALA A 83 14.11 12.12 -8.46
C ALA A 83 13.43 11.06 -9.34
N ASP A 84 12.11 11.15 -9.55
CA ASP A 84 11.38 10.09 -10.24
C ASP A 84 11.74 10.04 -11.73
N GLY A 85 11.90 8.83 -12.25
CA GLY A 85 12.06 8.56 -13.67
C GLY A 85 10.75 8.63 -14.45
N ALA A 86 10.83 8.50 -15.77
CA ALA A 86 9.65 8.43 -16.64
C ALA A 86 8.74 7.23 -16.30
N LYS A 87 9.34 6.10 -15.90
CA LYS A 87 8.63 4.86 -15.59
C LYS A 87 7.79 4.98 -14.31
N ALA A 88 8.36 5.49 -13.21
CA ALA A 88 7.61 5.78 -11.99
C ALA A 88 6.42 6.74 -12.21
N ARG A 89 6.62 7.78 -13.03
CA ARG A 89 5.53 8.70 -13.43
C ARG A 89 4.43 7.98 -14.23
N LEU A 90 4.81 7.17 -15.22
CA LEU A 90 3.86 6.41 -16.03
C LEU A 90 3.08 5.40 -15.19
N ALA A 91 3.76 4.68 -14.29
CA ALA A 91 3.13 3.73 -13.38
C ALA A 91 2.13 4.44 -12.46
N SER A 92 2.49 5.61 -11.91
CA SER A 92 1.58 6.42 -11.10
C SER A 92 0.34 6.88 -11.88
N CYS A 93 0.50 7.29 -13.14
CA CYS A 93 -0.63 7.61 -14.02
C CYS A 93 -1.53 6.39 -14.28
N ALA A 94 -0.96 5.20 -14.47
CA ALA A 94 -1.73 3.97 -14.66
C ALA A 94 -2.57 3.64 -13.42
N VAL A 95 -1.97 3.71 -12.21
CA VAL A 95 -2.71 3.52 -10.96
C VAL A 95 -3.82 4.57 -10.81
N ALA A 96 -3.54 5.84 -11.13
CA ALA A 96 -4.53 6.90 -11.08
C ALA A 96 -5.73 6.64 -12.02
N ALA A 97 -5.47 6.15 -13.25
CA ALA A 97 -6.53 5.80 -14.19
C ALA A 97 -7.41 4.65 -13.69
N MET A 98 -6.80 3.60 -13.13
CA MET A 98 -7.53 2.47 -12.54
C MET A 98 -8.42 2.91 -11.37
N VAL A 99 -7.91 3.80 -10.51
CA VAL A 99 -8.68 4.34 -9.38
C VAL A 99 -9.83 5.24 -9.87
N ALA A 100 -9.62 6.06 -10.89
CA ALA A 100 -10.70 6.84 -11.50
C ALA A 100 -11.82 5.93 -12.05
N GLU A 101 -11.45 4.87 -12.76
CA GLU A 101 -12.39 3.90 -13.33
C GLU A 101 -13.20 3.19 -12.23
N ALA A 102 -12.51 2.71 -11.18
CA ALA A 102 -13.15 2.05 -10.05
C ALA A 102 -14.13 2.99 -9.31
N ALA A 103 -13.74 4.25 -9.09
CA ALA A 103 -14.61 5.25 -8.46
C ALA A 103 -15.85 5.56 -9.31
N ALA A 104 -15.69 5.67 -10.63
CA ALA A 104 -16.82 5.88 -11.55
C ALA A 104 -17.80 4.69 -11.53
N LYS A 105 -17.29 3.45 -11.54
CA LYS A 105 -18.11 2.24 -11.43
C LYS A 105 -18.87 2.17 -10.11
N ALA A 106 -18.21 2.48 -8.99
CA ALA A 106 -18.84 2.51 -7.68
C ALA A 106 -19.96 3.57 -7.61
N LEU A 107 -19.78 4.73 -8.24
CA LEU A 107 -20.83 5.75 -8.31
C LEU A 107 -22.05 5.27 -9.11
N ILE A 108 -21.84 4.59 -10.24
CA ILE A 108 -22.93 4.03 -11.06
C ILE A 108 -23.71 2.96 -10.28
N ALA A 109 -23.01 2.06 -9.59
CA ALA A 109 -23.63 0.98 -8.81
C ALA A 109 -24.42 1.45 -7.58
N VAL A 110 -24.25 2.71 -7.15
CA VAL A 110 -25.03 3.32 -6.05
C VAL A 110 -26.31 4.01 -6.57
N VAL A 111 -26.41 4.25 -7.88
CA VAL A 111 -27.56 4.89 -8.52
C VAL A 111 -28.58 3.85 -9.03
N GLU A 112 -28.17 2.58 -9.18
CA GLU A 112 -29.04 1.41 -9.43
C GLU A 112 -29.51 0.77 -8.13
#